data_AF-A0A0F9LL70-F1
#
_entry.id   AF-A0A0F9LL70-F1
#
_cell.length_a   1.000
_cell.length_b   1.000
_cell.length_c   1.000
_cell.angle_alpha   90.00
_cell.angle_beta   90.00
_cell.angle_gamma   90.00
#
_symmetry.space_group_name_H-M   'P 1'
#
loop_
_entity.id
_entity.type
_entity.pdbx_description
1 polymer ?
#
loop_
_entity_poly.entity_id
_entity_poly.type
_entity_poly.pdbx_seq_one_letter_code
_entity_poly.pdbx_strand_id
1 'polypeptide(L)' 'MAWNYNSREELEAAGYRFVNTSRCYGKDCGAEIDWWETPKGKKMPLDPDTLEPHFGSCPNVKEFRQP' A
#
# COMPACT_ATOMS: atom_id res chain seq x y z
N MET A 1 -14.73 -6.69 -1.01
CA MET A 1 -14.51 -5.52 -1.89
C MET A 1 -13.27 -5.84 -2.70
N ALA A 2 -13.41 -6.05 -4.00
CA ALA A 2 -12.29 -6.35 -4.89
C ALA A 2 -11.48 -5.07 -5.06
N TRP A 3 -10.18 -5.14 -4.77
CA TRP A 3 -9.24 -4.07 -5.06
C TRP A 3 -9.04 -4.04 -6.57
N ASN A 4 -9.54 -3.01 -7.25
CA ASN A 4 -9.69 -3.00 -8.71
C ASN A 4 -9.09 -1.74 -9.37
N TYR A 5 -8.21 -1.05 -8.65
CA TYR A 5 -7.52 0.13 -9.17
C TYR A 5 -6.32 -0.33 -10.00
N ASN A 6 -6.35 -0.04 -11.30
CA ASN A 6 -5.30 -0.41 -12.25
C ASN A 6 -4.34 0.76 -12.52
N SER A 7 -4.63 1.95 -11.98
CA SER A 7 -3.79 3.13 -12.18
C SER A 7 -3.82 4.08 -10.97
N ARG A 8 -2.71 4.80 -10.81
CA ARG A 8 -2.56 5.87 -9.81
C ARG A 8 -3.64 6.93 -9.93
N GLU A 9 -4.03 7.25 -11.16
CA GLU A 9 -5.11 8.20 -11.45
C GLU A 9 -6.47 7.73 -10.89
N GLU A 10 -6.76 6.42 -10.91
CA GLU A 10 -8.01 5.89 -10.33
C GLU A 10 -7.99 5.95 -8.80
N LEU A 11 -6.82 5.74 -8.19
CA LEU A 11 -6.62 5.93 -6.75
C LEU A 11 -6.85 7.40 -6.37
N GLU A 12 -6.25 8.33 -7.10
CA GLU A 12 -6.47 9.77 -6.89
C GLU A 12 -7.93 10.17 -7.10
N ALA A 13 -8.58 9.66 -8.14
CA ALA A 13 -10.00 9.89 -8.40
C ALA A 13 -10.90 9.31 -7.28
N ALA A 14 -10.50 8.20 -6.66
CA ALA A 14 -11.17 7.62 -5.50
C ALA A 14 -10.87 8.37 -4.18
N GLY A 15 -10.02 9.41 -4.23
CA GLY A 15 -9.66 10.23 -3.07
C GLY A 15 -8.50 9.68 -2.26
N TYR A 16 -7.71 8.76 -2.82
CA TYR A 16 -6.44 8.35 -2.24
C TYR A 16 -5.36 9.36 -2.62
N ARG A 17 -4.53 9.73 -1.66
CA ARG A 17 -3.44 10.68 -1.87
C ARG A 17 -2.11 9.98 -1.76
N PHE A 18 -1.31 10.01 -2.82
CA PHE A 18 0.05 9.53 -2.74
C PHE A 18 0.86 10.37 -1.74
N VAL A 19 1.53 9.69 -0.81
CA VAL A 19 2.33 10.31 0.26
C VAL A 19 3.81 10.21 -0.08
N ASN A 20 4.32 8.99 -0.23
CA ASN A 20 5.73 8.73 -0.51
C ASN A 20 5.96 7.29 -0.96
N THR A 21 7.05 7.05 -1.68
CA THR A 21 7.56 5.69 -1.86
C THR A 21 8.44 5.31 -0.67
N SER A 22 8.48 4.03 -0.33
CA SER A 22 9.39 3.49 0.67
C SER A 22 9.66 2.02 0.39
N ARG A 23 10.48 1.39 1.22
CA ARG A 23 10.65 -0.06 1.18
C ARG A 23 9.93 -0.69 2.35
N CYS A 24 9.35 -1.85 2.12
CA CYS A 24 8.73 -2.64 3.15
C CYS A 24 9.75 -2.90 4.25
N TYR A 25 9.39 -2.54 5.48
CA TYR A 25 10.25 -2.72 6.66
C TYR A 25 10.37 -4.20 7.08
N GLY A 26 9.65 -5.10 6.40
CA GLY A 26 9.77 -6.52 6.64
C GLY A 26 11.16 -7.00 6.33
N LYS A 27 11.74 -7.67 7.34
CA LYS A 27 13.11 -8.15 7.32
C LYS A 27 13.43 -8.99 6.08
N ASP A 28 12.46 -9.78 5.64
CA ASP A 28 12.55 -10.63 4.43
C ASP A 28 11.74 -10.11 3.23
N CYS A 29 11.06 -8.96 3.36
CA CYS A 29 10.28 -8.42 2.27
C CYS A 29 11.12 -7.48 1.42
N GLY A 30 11.61 -6.38 1.99
CA GLY A 30 12.45 -5.39 1.30
C GLY A 30 11.88 -4.76 0.02
N ALA A 31 10.65 -5.13 -0.37
CA ALA A 31 10.00 -4.72 -1.60
C ALA A 31 9.70 -3.22 -1.59
N GLU A 32 9.72 -2.58 -2.75
CA GLU A 32 9.28 -1.20 -2.89
C GLU A 32 7.77 -1.10 -2.73
N ILE A 33 7.33 -0.14 -1.92
CA ILE A 33 5.93 0.12 -1.59
C ILE A 33 5.63 1.61 -1.72
N ASP A 34 4.49 1.92 -2.30
CA ASP A 34 3.95 3.26 -2.36
C ASP A 34 2.99 3.48 -1.20
N TRP A 35 3.25 4.49 -0.39
CA TRP A 35 2.36 4.91 0.68
C TRP A 35 1.28 5.83 0.12
N TRP A 36 0.05 5.38 0.23
CA TRP A 36 -1.15 6.12 -0.13
C TRP A 36 -1.99 6.43 1.10
N GLU A 37 -2.42 7.66 1.25
CA GLU A 37 -3.37 8.08 2.28
C GLU A 37 -4.78 7.92 1.75
N THR A 38 -5.55 7.03 2.38
CA THR A 38 -6.97 6.82 2.07
C THR A 38 -7.78 8.08 2.40
N PRO A 39 -8.98 8.27 1.80
CA PRO A 39 -9.86 9.39 2.12
C PRO A 39 -10.32 9.43 3.59
N LYS A 40 -10.09 8.35 4.35
CA LYS A 40 -10.31 8.27 5.81
C LYS A 40 -9.09 8.72 6.64
N GLY A 41 -8.03 9.23 6.01
CA GLY A 41 -6.79 9.66 6.66
C GLY A 41 -5.88 8.52 7.12
N LYS A 42 -6.12 7.28 6.69
CA LYS A 42 -5.25 6.14 7.00
C LYS A 42 -4.22 5.94 5.90
N LYS A 43 -2.97 5.68 6.26
CA LYS A 43 -1.91 5.31 5.33
C LYS A 43 -2.00 3.84 4.95
N MET A 44 -1.81 3.55 3.66
CA MET A 44 -1.92 2.23 3.05
C MET A 44 -0.72 2.04 2.11
N PRO A 45 0.16 1.08 2.38
CA PRO A 45 1.21 0.67 1.48
C PRO A 45 0.60 -0.19 0.37
N LEU A 46 0.84 0.23 -0.86
CA LEU A 46 0.49 -0.48 -2.08
C LEU A 46 1.78 -0.90 -2.79
N ASP A 47 1.73 -2.01 -3.51
CA ASP A 47 2.81 -2.37 -4.42
C ASP A 47 2.78 -1.42 -5.63
N PRO A 48 3.89 -0.79 -6.03
CA PRO A 48 3.90 0.16 -7.15
C PRO A 48 3.60 -0.50 -8.51
N ASP A 49 3.85 -1.80 -8.62
CA ASP A 49 3.70 -2.57 -9.86
C ASP A 49 2.26 -3.09 -10.04
N THR A 50 1.68 -3.67 -8.99
CA THR A 50 0.31 -4.25 -9.04
C THR A 50 -0.76 -3.33 -8.45
N LEU A 51 -0.35 -2.24 -7.79
CA LEU A 51 -1.20 -1.35 -6.99
C LEU A 51 -1.97 -2.07 -5.88
N GLU A 52 -1.69 -3.34 -5.62
CA GLU A 52 -2.40 -4.12 -4.60
C GLU A 52 -1.92 -3.77 -3.18
N PRO A 53 -2.74 -4.00 -2.15
CA PRO A 53 -2.33 -3.76 -0.78
C PRO A 53 -1.19 -4.68 -0.38
N HIS A 54 -0.01 -4.10 -0.14
CA HIS A 54 1.19 -4.85 0.18
C HIS A 54 1.04 -5.70 1.45
N PHE A 55 0.14 -5.31 2.36
CA PHE A 55 -0.21 -6.12 3.54
C PHE A 55 -0.71 -7.54 3.20
N GLY A 56 -1.32 -7.75 2.03
CA GLY A 56 -1.80 -9.07 1.61
C GLY A 56 -0.69 -9.98 1.11
N SER A 57 0.31 -9.40 0.44
CA SER A 57 1.44 -10.12 -0.14
C SER A 57 2.66 -10.21 0.79
N CYS A 58 2.76 -9.35 1.80
CA CYS A 58 3.93 -9.32 2.67
C CYS A 58 3.95 -10.52 3.64
N PRO A 59 4.98 -11.39 3.60
CA PRO A 59 5.08 -12.56 4.49
C PRO A 59 5.23 -12.16 5.97
N ASN A 60 5.79 -10.98 6.23
CA ASN A 60 6.03 -10.45 7.56
C ASN A 60 4.93 -9.49 8.05
N VAL A 61 3.75 -9.43 7.40
CA VAL A 61 2.66 -8.49 7.75
C VAL A 61 2.31 -8.48 9.24
N LYS A 62 2.48 -9.63 9.93
CA LYS A 62 2.25 -9.78 11.37
C LYS A 62 3.18 -8.91 12.23
N GLU A 63 4.37 -8.53 11.74
CA GLU A 63 5.33 -7.70 12.48
C GLU A 63 4.95 -6.21 12.49
N PHE A 64 4.29 -5.72 11.44
CA PHE A 64 3.91 -4.30 11.30
C PHE A 64 2.47 -4.03 11.70
N ARG A 65 1.61 -5.05 11.66
CA ARG A 65 0.23 -4.97 12.15
C ARG A 65 0.19 -5.23 13.66
N GLN A 66 0.94 -4.45 14.43
CA GLN A 66 0.84 -4.48 15.89
C GLN A 66 -0.44 -3.74 16.32
N PRO A 67 -1.18 -4.25 17.33
CA PRO A 67 -2.43 -3.66 17.83
C PRO A 67 -2.25 -2.30 18.51
#